data_AF-Q7VJI6-F1
#
_entry.id   AF-Q7VJI6-F1
#
_cell.length_a   1.000
_cell.length_b   1.000
_cell.length_c   1.000
_cell.angle_alpha   90.00
_cell.angle_beta   90.00
_cell.angle_gamma   90.00
#
_symmetry.space_group_name_H-M   'P 1'
#
loop_
_entity.id
_entity.type
_entity.pdbx_description
1 polymer ?
#
loop_
_entity_poly.entity_id
_entity_poly.type
_entity_poly.pdbx_seq_one_letter_code
_entity_poly.pdbx_strand_id
1 'polypeptide(L)'
;MPYFITIYIHPMKGNIPHAFLGLTRKHPNELDTIKYEKEITYWDYNEGKMKLWRKEEIKWYENFENVEFNDGFYGFAPVESSVSHWGKVFENNHFVPQWNENIKNYDYALRDKSTFDKSNRCVFEVSQEQYEFLLDEIKKEVAQTSNRNPNLQQDNSKMISLETLKENLYYNSMPFDTSLSLPPIKALPLHNCTTWVLHKLDSIGIEVFNIKEWIPDIPVFKDLKELFPYLKFCNSTFLKFQAIDSNLESIKGAKAFREWARTFIQHPCFHQLYIENNPSLKNMDLDQEQKDLILKVLFNVKEIYNILDIILQTRLDKIVHTDTKGDFELIYYDRQENKIKSLKAENDYNPIAVENFDLNIPANNCSISKFYPFIFIPRDKILSRMLYHKYDYGKVSESYQEAANEFYLNVLAGIQSDKYWSKSYHKLSKINKQFQVQTKEIENV
;
A
#
# COMPACT_ATOMS: atom_id res chain seq x y z
N MET A 1 -4.03 21.22 3.20
CA MET A 1 -3.43 21.14 1.85
C MET A 1 -3.11 19.68 1.59
N PRO A 2 -3.30 19.16 0.37
CA PRO A 2 -2.99 17.76 0.08
C PRO A 2 -1.47 17.53 0.14
N TYR A 3 -1.06 16.40 0.70
CA TYR A 3 0.34 15.96 0.75
C TYR A 3 0.51 14.77 -0.18
N PHE A 4 1.68 14.68 -0.84
CA PHE A 4 1.94 13.64 -1.81
C PHE A 4 3.25 12.92 -1.53
N ILE A 5 3.19 11.59 -1.62
CA ILE A 5 4.36 10.71 -1.64
C ILE A 5 4.37 10.03 -3.00
N THR A 6 5.53 10.03 -3.66
CA THR A 6 5.66 9.50 -5.02
C THR A 6 6.80 8.49 -5.09
N ILE A 7 6.53 7.28 -5.55
CA ILE A 7 7.59 6.36 -5.98
C ILE A 7 8.09 6.84 -7.34
N TYR A 8 9.40 7.02 -7.47
CA TYR A 8 10.08 7.24 -8.74
C TYR A 8 10.93 6.02 -9.08
N ILE A 9 10.94 5.63 -10.36
CA ILE A 9 11.78 4.56 -10.87
C ILE A 9 12.79 5.11 -11.86
N HIS A 10 14.06 4.96 -11.52
CA HIS A 10 15.14 5.11 -12.46
C HIS A 10 15.37 3.77 -13.19
N PRO A 11 15.18 3.71 -14.52
CA PRO A 11 15.38 2.48 -15.28
C PRO A 11 16.88 2.15 -15.36
N MET A 12 17.30 1.04 -14.76
CA MET A 12 18.68 0.54 -14.87
C MET A 12 18.83 -0.45 -16.03
N LYS A 13 20.06 -0.63 -16.53
CA LYS A 13 20.39 -1.73 -17.43
C LYS A 13 20.22 -3.06 -16.69
N GLY A 14 19.36 -3.96 -17.18
CA GLY A 14 19.22 -5.32 -16.64
C GLY A 14 17.94 -5.65 -15.85
N ASN A 15 16.81 -5.01 -16.16
CA ASN A 15 15.46 -5.31 -15.63
C ASN A 15 15.21 -5.03 -14.13
N ILE A 16 16.15 -4.42 -13.42
CA ILE A 16 16.00 -4.15 -11.98
C ILE A 16 15.76 -2.67 -11.74
N PRO A 17 14.55 -2.26 -11.33
CA PRO A 17 14.23 -0.85 -11.14
C PRO A 17 14.94 -0.32 -9.90
N HIS A 18 15.59 0.82 -10.05
CA HIS A 18 16.05 1.61 -8.91
C HIS A 18 14.92 2.53 -8.45
N ALA A 19 14.48 2.40 -7.20
CA ALA A 19 13.33 3.13 -6.67
C ALA A 19 13.70 4.11 -5.56
N PHE A 20 13.05 5.27 -5.54
CA PHE A 20 13.16 6.26 -4.45
C PHE A 20 11.83 6.98 -4.24
N LEU A 21 11.71 7.70 -3.13
CA LEU A 21 10.53 8.48 -2.77
C LEU A 21 10.75 9.96 -3.08
N GLY A 22 9.75 10.62 -3.66
CA GLY A 22 9.63 12.07 -3.65
C GLY A 22 8.47 12.49 -2.75
N LEU A 23 8.73 13.43 -1.86
CA LEU A 23 7.76 14.02 -0.94
C LEU A 23 7.48 15.45 -1.39
N THR A 24 6.22 15.78 -1.67
CA THR A 24 5.81 17.09 -2.20
C THR A 24 4.47 17.55 -1.62
N ARG A 25 4.29 18.87 -1.42
CA ARG A 25 3.00 19.48 -1.01
C ARG A 25 2.09 19.90 -2.17
N LYS A 26 2.54 19.68 -3.40
CA LYS A 26 1.74 19.82 -4.62
C LYS A 26 1.85 18.55 -5.44
N HIS A 27 0.82 18.25 -6.21
CA HIS A 27 0.83 17.06 -7.03
C HIS A 27 1.96 17.17 -8.08
N PRO A 28 2.80 16.13 -8.31
CA PRO A 28 3.90 16.19 -9.26
C PRO A 28 3.50 16.60 -10.69
N ASN A 29 2.31 16.20 -11.15
CA ASN A 29 1.76 16.67 -12.44
C ASN A 29 1.58 18.19 -12.50
N GLU A 30 1.22 18.84 -11.40
CA GLU A 30 1.10 20.30 -11.35
C GLU A 30 2.49 20.93 -11.34
N LEU A 31 3.42 20.37 -10.55
CA LEU A 31 4.81 20.81 -10.50
C LEU A 31 5.48 20.76 -11.88
N ASP A 32 5.17 19.76 -12.71
CA ASP A 32 5.69 19.64 -14.09
C ASP A 32 5.27 20.81 -15.01
N THR A 33 4.16 21.49 -14.69
CA THR A 33 3.62 22.63 -15.47
C THR A 33 4.18 23.97 -15.04
N ILE A 34 4.79 24.04 -13.86
CA ILE A 34 5.38 25.27 -13.32
C ILE A 34 6.74 25.48 -13.99
N LYS A 35 6.99 26.71 -14.43
CA LYS A 35 8.28 27.15 -14.95
C LYS A 35 9.15 27.65 -13.80
N TYR A 36 10.37 27.14 -13.70
CA TYR A 36 11.38 27.61 -12.76
C TYR A 36 12.53 28.22 -13.56
N GLU A 37 13.17 29.23 -13.01
CA GLU A 37 14.32 29.88 -13.63
C GLU A 37 15.54 29.76 -12.72
N LYS A 38 16.67 29.33 -13.28
CA LYS A 38 17.97 29.36 -12.62
C LYS A 38 18.84 30.43 -13.22
N GLU A 39 19.39 31.29 -12.35
CA GLU A 39 20.36 32.29 -12.74
C GLU A 39 21.76 31.67 -12.77
N ILE A 40 22.36 31.62 -13.95
CA ILE A 40 23.74 31.17 -14.11
C ILE A 40 24.64 32.39 -14.05
N THR A 41 25.57 32.39 -13.08
CA THR A 41 26.48 33.50 -12.82
C THR A 41 27.93 33.11 -13.11
N TYR A 42 28.77 34.07 -13.50
CA TYR A 42 30.21 33.90 -13.72
C TYR A 42 31.01 34.89 -12.86
N TRP A 43 32.25 34.53 -12.50
CA TRP A 43 33.15 35.45 -11.81
C TRP A 43 33.81 36.40 -12.83
N ASP A 44 33.53 37.70 -12.72
CA ASP A 44 34.13 38.73 -13.56
C ASP A 44 35.43 39.24 -12.89
N TYR A 45 36.58 38.86 -13.44
CA TYR A 45 37.89 39.24 -12.89
C TYR A 45 38.19 40.74 -12.98
N ASN A 46 37.55 41.48 -13.89
CA ASN A 46 37.77 42.93 -14.01
C ASN A 46 36.99 43.71 -12.96
N GLU A 47 35.82 43.21 -12.56
CA GLU A 47 34.97 43.86 -11.55
C GLU A 47 35.04 43.20 -10.17
N GLY A 48 35.75 42.08 -10.04
CA GLY A 48 35.95 41.38 -8.77
C GLY A 48 34.66 40.88 -8.12
N LYS A 49 33.63 40.56 -8.91
CA LYS A 49 32.31 40.11 -8.41
C LYS A 49 31.65 39.10 -9.35
N MET A 50 30.69 38.36 -8.81
CA MET A 50 29.80 37.51 -9.61
C MET A 50 28.87 38.37 -10.47
N LYS A 51 28.72 38.02 -11.73
CA LYS A 51 27.76 38.61 -12.67
C LYS A 51 26.83 37.57 -13.24
N LEU A 52 25.58 37.96 -13.48
CA LEU A 52 24.63 37.15 -14.22
C LEU A 52 25.12 36.95 -15.65
N TRP A 53 25.25 35.70 -16.07
CA TRP A 53 25.51 35.32 -17.46
C TRP A 53 24.21 35.16 -18.24
N ARG A 54 23.31 34.29 -17.74
CA ARG A 54 22.02 34.00 -18.36
C ARG A 54 21.03 33.41 -17.36
N LYS A 55 19.75 33.43 -17.73
CA LYS A 55 18.70 32.67 -17.04
C LYS A 55 18.36 31.43 -17.86
N GLU A 56 18.21 30.30 -17.20
CA GLU A 56 17.80 29.04 -17.81
C GLU A 56 16.47 28.60 -17.23
N GLU A 57 15.52 28.20 -18.09
CA GLU A 57 14.30 27.52 -17.63
C GLU A 57 14.67 26.11 -17.20
N ILE A 58 14.42 25.78 -15.93
CA ILE A 58 14.70 24.47 -15.34
C ILE A 58 13.42 23.81 -14.87
N LYS A 59 13.45 22.48 -14.69
CA LYS A 59 12.33 21.74 -14.12
C LYS A 59 12.32 21.80 -12.60
N TRP A 60 11.15 21.57 -12.00
CA TRP A 60 10.97 21.64 -10.55
C TRP A 60 11.94 20.71 -9.80
N TYR A 61 12.19 19.51 -10.33
CA TYR A 61 13.13 18.55 -9.76
C TYR A 61 14.60 18.95 -9.93
N GLU A 62 14.92 19.90 -10.80
CA GLU A 62 16.27 20.46 -11.00
C GLU A 62 16.54 21.65 -10.05
N ASN A 63 15.47 22.24 -9.47
CA ASN A 63 15.53 23.44 -8.64
C ASN A 63 15.68 23.15 -7.14
N PHE A 64 15.64 21.88 -6.71
CA PHE A 64 15.90 21.53 -5.30
C PHE A 64 17.40 21.60 -5.01
N GLU A 65 17.95 22.80 -4.95
CA GLU A 65 19.07 23.01 -4.04
C GLU A 65 18.59 22.58 -2.63
N ASN A 66 19.44 21.99 -1.81
CA ASN A 66 19.12 21.43 -0.49
C ASN A 66 18.60 22.51 0.50
N VAL A 67 17.44 23.11 0.23
CA VAL A 67 16.79 24.14 1.01
C VAL A 67 15.79 23.44 1.90
N GLU A 68 16.26 23.08 3.09
CA GLU A 68 15.46 22.73 4.27
C GLU A 68 14.30 21.73 4.04
N PHE A 69 14.65 20.44 3.98
CA PHE A 69 13.87 19.26 4.43
C PHE A 69 12.34 19.32 4.44
N ASN A 70 11.70 19.88 3.41
CA ASN A 70 10.25 20.01 3.37
C ASN A 70 9.65 19.31 2.16
N ASP A 71 10.12 19.59 0.95
CA ASP A 71 9.81 18.87 -0.29
C ASP A 71 11.14 18.35 -0.85
N GLY A 72 11.22 17.10 -1.32
CA GLY A 72 12.49 16.54 -1.77
C GLY A 72 12.46 15.07 -2.16
N PHE A 73 13.62 14.54 -2.57
CA PHE A 73 13.79 13.16 -3.01
C PHE A 73 14.68 12.36 -2.07
N TYR A 74 14.26 11.16 -1.73
CA TYR A 74 14.75 10.38 -0.61
C TYR A 74 14.84 8.91 -0.99
N GLY A 75 15.94 8.24 -0.66
CA GLY A 75 16.23 6.89 -1.13
C GLY A 75 17.71 6.55 -1.01
N PHE A 76 18.11 5.45 -1.63
CA PHE A 76 19.49 4.96 -1.55
C PHE A 76 20.01 4.65 -2.93
N ALA A 77 21.09 5.31 -3.34
CA ALA A 77 21.79 5.01 -4.59
C ALA A 77 22.64 3.73 -4.49
N PRO A 78 22.73 2.90 -5.54
CA PRO A 78 23.86 1.99 -5.69
C PRO A 78 25.11 2.84 -5.88
N VAL A 79 26.14 2.56 -5.10
CA VAL A 79 27.46 3.17 -5.30
C VAL A 79 28.07 2.53 -6.55
N GLU A 80 28.25 3.29 -7.63
CA GLU A 80 28.87 2.79 -8.87
C GLU A 80 30.40 2.55 -8.75
N SER A 81 31.00 2.69 -7.57
CA SER A 81 32.45 2.81 -7.44
C SER A 81 33.12 1.76 -6.57
N SER A 82 34.02 1.00 -7.20
CA SER A 82 34.99 0.06 -6.61
C SER A 82 34.44 -1.02 -5.67
N VAL A 83 35.00 -2.22 -5.77
CA VAL A 83 34.69 -3.39 -4.91
C VAL A 83 34.93 -3.17 -3.40
N SER A 84 35.42 -2.00 -2.99
CA SER A 84 35.77 -1.65 -1.61
C SER A 84 34.87 -0.59 -0.96
N HIS A 85 33.98 0.08 -1.70
CA HIS A 85 33.12 1.13 -1.12
C HIS A 85 31.81 0.53 -0.61
N TRP A 86 31.93 -0.10 0.55
CA TRP A 86 30.83 -0.76 1.24
C TRP A 86 30.01 0.25 2.07
N GLY A 87 28.69 0.25 1.89
CA GLY A 87 27.76 1.08 2.66
C GLY A 87 26.99 2.12 1.83
N LYS A 88 25.74 2.36 2.24
CA LYS A 88 24.82 3.31 1.60
C LYS A 88 25.22 4.75 1.89
N VAL A 89 25.08 5.63 0.89
CA VAL A 89 24.94 7.08 1.07
C VAL A 89 23.45 7.40 0.94
N PHE A 90 22.88 8.04 1.96
CA PHE A 90 21.55 8.62 1.82
C PHE A 90 21.70 9.89 0.98
N GLU A 91 21.02 9.94 -0.16
CA GLU A 91 21.20 11.02 -1.12
C GLU A 91 19.90 11.77 -1.37
N ASN A 92 20.02 13.04 -1.77
CA ASN A 92 18.95 13.69 -2.49
C ASN A 92 18.83 12.98 -3.85
N ASN A 93 17.85 12.08 -3.98
CA ASN A 93 17.81 11.08 -5.05
C ASN A 93 17.41 11.61 -6.42
N HIS A 94 17.39 12.92 -6.64
CA HIS A 94 17.39 13.47 -8.00
C HIS A 94 18.78 13.42 -8.67
N PHE A 95 19.85 13.19 -7.92
CA PHE A 95 21.20 13.00 -8.42
C PHE A 95 21.63 11.53 -8.37
N VAL A 96 22.60 11.18 -9.20
CA VAL A 96 23.34 9.91 -9.20
C VAL A 96 24.75 10.22 -8.70
N PRO A 97 25.26 9.50 -7.69
CA PRO A 97 26.60 9.68 -7.20
C PRO A 97 27.59 9.04 -8.17
N GLN A 98 28.67 9.73 -8.45
CA GLN A 98 29.75 9.26 -9.31
C GLN A 98 31.07 9.43 -8.57
N TRP A 99 31.77 8.33 -8.32
CA TRP A 99 33.07 8.44 -7.67
C TRP A 99 34.10 9.05 -8.60
N ASN A 100 34.78 10.06 -8.09
CA ASN A 100 35.87 10.71 -8.76
C ASN A 100 37.19 10.24 -8.13
N GLU A 101 37.87 9.35 -8.85
CA GLU A 101 39.16 8.78 -8.45
C GLU A 101 40.24 9.84 -8.22
N ASN A 102 40.17 10.98 -8.91
CA ASN A 102 41.20 12.02 -8.82
C ASN A 102 41.14 12.79 -7.50
N ILE A 103 39.92 13.07 -7.02
CA ILE A 103 39.70 13.81 -5.76
C ILE A 103 39.35 12.90 -4.58
N LYS A 104 39.24 11.59 -4.83
CA LYS A 104 38.85 10.57 -3.85
C LYS A 104 37.55 10.95 -3.12
N ASN A 105 36.57 11.44 -3.88
CA ASN A 105 35.28 11.89 -3.37
C ASN A 105 34.16 11.61 -4.40
N TYR A 106 32.90 11.70 -3.98
CA TYR A 106 31.74 11.58 -4.86
C TYR A 106 31.38 12.93 -5.49
N ASP A 107 31.26 12.93 -6.82
CA ASP A 107 30.56 13.94 -7.60
C ASP A 107 29.10 13.53 -7.80
N TYR A 108 28.24 14.46 -8.24
CA TYR A 108 26.81 14.23 -8.41
C TYR A 108 26.35 14.70 -9.79
N ALA A 109 25.67 13.81 -10.53
CA ALA A 109 25.08 14.11 -11.83
C ALA A 109 23.55 13.99 -11.76
N LEU A 110 22.81 14.88 -12.44
CA LEU A 110 21.35 14.79 -12.47
C LEU A 110 20.91 13.46 -13.08
N ARG A 111 19.90 12.81 -12.47
CA ARG A 111 19.30 11.61 -13.04
C ARG A 111 18.71 11.89 -14.42
N ASP A 112 18.67 10.83 -15.23
CA ASP A 112 18.04 10.89 -16.54
C ASP A 112 16.59 11.42 -16.42
N LYS A 113 16.23 12.35 -17.31
CA LYS A 113 14.92 13.03 -17.29
C LYS A 113 13.76 12.04 -17.34
N SER A 114 13.94 10.88 -17.98
CA SER A 114 12.92 9.83 -18.04
C SER A 114 12.54 9.30 -16.66
N THR A 115 13.42 9.40 -15.65
CA THR A 115 13.11 9.04 -14.26
C THR A 115 11.87 9.76 -13.74
N PHE A 116 11.67 11.00 -14.16
CA PHE A 116 10.57 11.86 -13.71
C PHE A 116 9.33 11.78 -14.60
N ASP A 117 9.37 10.97 -15.67
CA ASP A 117 8.23 10.76 -16.56
C ASP A 117 7.04 10.14 -15.81
N LYS A 118 5.83 10.49 -16.25
CA LYS A 118 4.59 10.00 -15.65
C LYS A 118 4.47 8.48 -15.63
N SER A 119 5.07 7.78 -16.60
CA SER A 119 5.11 6.31 -16.67
C SER A 119 6.05 5.69 -15.65
N ASN A 120 7.02 6.45 -15.14
CA ASN A 120 8.04 5.98 -14.21
C ASN A 120 7.76 6.40 -12.77
N ARG A 121 6.56 6.95 -12.48
CA ARG A 121 6.18 7.36 -11.13
C ARG A 121 4.79 6.93 -10.68
N CYS A 122 4.67 6.66 -9.38
CA CYS A 122 3.42 6.32 -8.71
C CYS A 122 3.17 7.30 -7.57
N VAL A 123 2.16 8.16 -7.72
CA VAL A 123 1.81 9.21 -6.76
C VAL A 123 0.71 8.71 -5.83
N PHE A 124 0.87 8.96 -4.54
CA PHE A 124 -0.11 8.73 -3.48
C PHE A 124 -0.44 10.06 -2.81
N GLU A 125 -1.72 10.38 -2.71
CA GLU A 125 -2.19 11.40 -1.77
C GLU A 125 -2.26 10.78 -0.38
N VAL A 126 -1.79 11.52 0.61
CA VAL A 126 -1.67 11.10 2.01
C VAL A 126 -2.06 12.23 2.97
N SER A 127 -2.32 11.87 4.22
CA SER A 127 -2.55 12.85 5.29
C SER A 127 -1.26 13.58 5.68
N GLN A 128 -1.43 14.70 6.39
CA GLN A 128 -0.32 15.45 6.96
C GLN A 128 0.52 14.59 7.93
N GLU A 129 -0.15 13.83 8.81
CA GLU A 129 0.52 12.96 9.78
C GLU A 129 1.39 11.92 9.08
N GLN A 130 0.85 11.24 8.06
CA GLN A 130 1.59 10.26 7.27
C GLN A 130 2.83 10.89 6.60
N TYR A 131 2.68 12.09 6.03
CA TYR A 131 3.77 12.82 5.39
C TYR A 131 4.88 13.21 6.37
N GLU A 132 4.52 13.87 7.47
CA GLU A 132 5.48 14.41 8.45
C GLU A 132 6.20 13.29 9.19
N PHE A 133 5.48 12.24 9.60
CA PHE A 133 6.09 11.06 10.20
C PHE A 133 7.10 10.41 9.27
N LEU A 134 6.74 10.21 8.00
CA LEU A 134 7.64 9.60 7.03
C LEU A 134 8.89 10.45 6.81
N LEU A 135 8.71 11.75 6.66
CA LEU A 135 9.80 12.70 6.51
C LEU A 135 10.77 12.66 7.71
N ASP A 136 10.24 12.59 8.94
CA ASP A 136 11.06 12.52 10.15
C ASP A 136 11.78 11.17 10.30
N GLU A 137 11.13 10.06 9.95
CA GLU A 137 11.79 8.76 9.88
C GLU A 137 12.91 8.73 8.85
N ILE A 138 12.69 9.37 7.70
CA ILE A 138 13.72 9.53 6.66
C ILE A 138 14.89 10.36 7.19
N LYS A 139 14.64 11.51 7.85
CA LYS A 139 15.70 12.36 8.45
C LYS A 139 16.57 11.59 9.44
N LYS A 140 15.97 10.72 10.27
CA LYS A 140 16.70 9.86 11.21
C LYS A 140 17.65 8.92 10.47
N GLU A 141 17.18 8.29 9.38
CA GLU A 141 18.01 7.42 8.55
C GLU A 141 19.12 8.20 7.84
N VAL A 142 18.85 9.41 7.33
CA VAL A 142 19.88 10.29 6.73
C VAL A 142 21.00 10.54 7.74
N ALA A 143 20.66 10.96 8.96
CA ALA A 143 21.62 11.25 10.01
C ALA A 143 22.47 10.02 10.40
N GLN A 144 21.91 8.81 10.32
CA GLN A 144 22.67 7.58 10.56
C GLN A 144 23.70 7.28 9.46
N THR A 145 23.47 7.77 8.23
CA THR A 145 24.38 7.53 7.09
C THR A 145 25.45 8.60 6.91
N SER A 146 25.33 9.78 7.54
CA SER A 146 26.25 10.91 7.33
C SER A 146 27.70 10.64 7.74
N ASN A 147 27.94 9.65 8.59
CA ASN A 147 29.27 9.29 9.09
C ASN A 147 29.92 8.13 8.31
N ARG A 148 29.29 7.64 7.24
CA ARG A 148 29.76 6.47 6.49
C ARG A 148 30.81 6.86 5.45
N ASN A 149 31.95 6.15 5.47
CA ASN A 149 33.07 6.37 4.57
C ASN A 149 33.55 5.03 3.98
N PRO A 150 34.38 5.06 2.91
CA PRO A 150 34.89 3.86 2.24
C PRO A 150 35.61 2.83 3.11
N ASN A 151 35.98 3.15 4.36
CA ASN A 151 36.71 2.25 5.27
C ASN A 151 35.80 1.43 6.20
N LEU A 152 34.48 1.45 5.99
CA LEU A 152 33.56 0.62 6.76
C LEU A 152 33.78 -0.87 6.47
N GLN A 153 33.75 -1.70 7.53
CA GLN A 153 33.82 -3.15 7.37
C GLN A 153 32.57 -3.68 6.67
N GLN A 154 32.80 -4.63 5.75
CA GLN A 154 31.76 -5.38 5.07
C GLN A 154 31.04 -6.32 6.05
N ASP A 155 29.71 -6.33 5.99
CA ASP A 155 28.79 -7.23 6.70
C ASP A 155 28.16 -8.19 5.69
N ASN A 156 28.58 -9.45 5.74
CA ASN A 156 28.12 -10.50 4.81
C ASN A 156 26.89 -11.24 5.32
N SER A 157 26.18 -10.74 6.33
CA SER A 157 24.95 -11.37 6.80
C SER A 157 23.88 -11.38 5.68
N LYS A 158 23.23 -12.52 5.49
CA LYS A 158 22.15 -12.67 4.51
C LYS A 158 20.92 -11.91 4.98
N MET A 159 20.25 -11.21 4.07
CA MET A 159 19.00 -10.49 4.33
C MET A 159 17.82 -11.39 3.96
N ILE A 160 17.52 -12.35 4.84
CA ILE A 160 16.45 -13.33 4.62
C ILE A 160 15.12 -12.96 5.28
N SER A 161 15.06 -11.85 6.03
CA SER A 161 13.85 -11.39 6.72
C SER A 161 13.71 -9.86 6.74
N LEU A 162 12.51 -9.39 7.09
CA LEU A 162 12.25 -7.96 7.23
C LEU A 162 12.96 -7.39 8.47
N GLU A 163 13.11 -8.20 9.52
CA GLU A 163 13.81 -7.85 10.77
C GLU A 163 15.30 -7.63 10.52
N THR A 164 15.94 -8.57 9.82
CA THR A 164 17.35 -8.43 9.43
C THR A 164 17.56 -7.25 8.48
N LEU A 165 16.58 -6.92 7.63
CA LEU A 165 16.63 -5.72 6.77
C LEU A 165 16.44 -4.40 7.54
N LYS A 166 15.64 -4.38 8.61
CA LYS A 166 15.45 -3.22 9.49
C LYS A 166 16.70 -2.94 10.33
N GLU A 167 17.34 -3.99 10.83
CA GLU A 167 18.59 -3.90 11.59
C GLU A 167 19.76 -3.54 10.67
N ASN A 168 19.78 -4.15 9.49
CA ASN A 168 20.77 -3.88 8.44
C ASN A 168 20.14 -2.98 7.37
N LEU A 169 19.85 -1.73 7.73
CA LEU A 169 19.60 -0.61 6.80
C LEU A 169 20.73 -0.42 5.76
N TYR A 170 21.72 -1.30 5.72
CA TYR A 170 23.03 -1.15 5.12
C TYR A 170 23.24 -2.27 4.11
N TYR A 171 23.56 -1.87 2.87
CA TYR A 171 24.09 -2.81 1.90
C TYR A 171 25.52 -3.18 2.29
N ASN A 172 25.83 -4.48 2.27
CA ASN A 172 27.19 -5.01 2.30
C ASN A 172 27.35 -6.31 1.48
N SER A 173 26.38 -6.68 0.64
CA SER A 173 26.45 -7.93 -0.12
C SER A 173 27.21 -7.76 -1.42
N MET A 174 28.18 -8.64 -1.65
CA MET A 174 28.92 -8.75 -2.89
C MET A 174 27.99 -9.30 -3.98
N PRO A 175 27.80 -8.63 -5.14
CA PRO A 175 27.26 -9.31 -6.29
C PRO A 175 28.42 -10.08 -6.92
N PHE A 176 28.93 -11.17 -6.33
CA PHE A 176 29.75 -12.22 -6.98
C PHE A 176 30.48 -13.10 -5.95
N ASP A 177 30.44 -14.41 -6.15
CA ASP A 177 31.56 -15.30 -5.87
C ASP A 177 32.23 -15.59 -7.22
N THR A 178 33.46 -15.09 -7.44
CA THR A 178 34.23 -15.31 -8.68
C THR A 178 34.99 -16.65 -8.69
N SER A 179 34.72 -17.58 -7.77
CA SER A 179 35.47 -18.84 -7.69
C SER A 179 34.97 -19.99 -8.59
N LEU A 180 33.88 -19.81 -9.34
CA LEU A 180 33.36 -20.86 -10.23
C LEU A 180 33.46 -20.46 -11.70
N SER A 181 34.31 -21.18 -12.42
CA SER A 181 34.56 -21.13 -13.87
C SER A 181 33.38 -21.67 -14.70
N LEU A 182 32.18 -21.17 -14.47
CA LEU A 182 30.99 -21.40 -15.29
C LEU A 182 30.58 -20.07 -15.96
N PRO A 183 29.92 -20.10 -17.13
CA PRO A 183 29.51 -18.88 -17.82
C PRO A 183 28.68 -18.01 -16.88
N PRO A 184 28.82 -16.67 -16.93
CA PRO A 184 28.24 -15.79 -15.94
C PRO A 184 26.73 -15.91 -15.99
N ILE A 185 26.15 -16.64 -15.02
CA ILE A 185 24.77 -16.42 -14.63
C ILE A 185 24.78 -14.98 -14.15
N LYS A 186 24.18 -14.07 -14.95
CA LYS A 186 24.04 -12.65 -14.62
C LYS A 186 23.60 -12.54 -13.17
N ALA A 187 24.51 -12.09 -12.31
CA ALA A 187 24.22 -11.78 -10.91
C ALA A 187 23.02 -10.84 -10.89
N LEU A 188 21.99 -11.17 -10.12
CA LEU A 188 20.78 -10.35 -9.97
C LEU A 188 21.15 -9.11 -9.14
N PRO A 189 21.01 -7.88 -9.68
CA PRO A 189 21.08 -6.69 -8.84
C PRO A 189 20.06 -6.75 -7.69
N LEU A 190 20.51 -6.44 -6.49
CA LEU A 190 19.70 -6.59 -5.28
C LEU A 190 18.75 -5.37 -5.12
N HIS A 191 17.43 -5.59 -5.07
CA HIS A 191 16.36 -4.58 -5.12
C HIS A 191 16.13 -3.78 -3.81
N ASN A 192 17.17 -3.55 -3.01
CA ASN A 192 17.08 -2.96 -1.66
C ASN A 192 16.38 -1.59 -1.57
N CYS A 193 16.57 -0.73 -2.59
CA CYS A 193 15.94 0.57 -2.70
C CYS A 193 14.43 0.43 -2.87
N THR A 194 13.98 -0.54 -3.66
CA THR A 194 12.57 -0.92 -3.80
C THR A 194 12.02 -1.48 -2.49
N THR A 195 12.74 -2.38 -1.81
CA THR A 195 12.32 -2.90 -0.50
C THR A 195 12.12 -1.78 0.50
N TRP A 196 13.06 -0.83 0.57
CA TRP A 196 12.97 0.32 1.46
C TRP A 196 11.79 1.22 1.12
N VAL A 197 11.59 1.57 -0.16
CA VAL A 197 10.45 2.36 -0.62
C VAL A 197 9.14 1.71 -0.16
N LEU A 198 8.97 0.41 -0.45
CA LEU A 198 7.75 -0.31 -0.09
C LEU A 198 7.56 -0.40 1.43
N HIS A 199 8.63 -0.62 2.18
CA HIS A 199 8.57 -0.65 3.64
C HIS A 199 8.21 0.71 4.23
N LYS A 200 8.72 1.81 3.68
CA LYS A 200 8.37 3.17 4.11
C LYS A 200 6.90 3.48 3.87
N LEU A 201 6.37 3.12 2.70
CA LEU A 201 4.94 3.24 2.41
C LEU A 201 4.10 2.36 3.35
N ASP A 202 4.51 1.12 3.60
CA ASP A 202 3.84 0.24 4.56
C ASP A 202 3.85 0.83 5.99
N SER A 203 4.95 1.45 6.39
CA SER A 203 5.11 2.02 7.74
C SER A 203 4.13 3.15 8.06
N ILE A 204 3.51 3.76 7.04
CA ILE A 204 2.49 4.81 7.18
C ILE A 204 1.09 4.35 6.78
N GLY A 205 0.88 3.04 6.55
CA GLY A 205 -0.44 2.48 6.27
C GLY A 205 -0.85 2.48 4.80
N ILE A 206 0.05 2.82 3.86
CA ILE A 206 -0.23 2.63 2.42
C ILE A 206 -0.19 1.13 2.11
N GLU A 207 -1.14 0.67 1.30
CA GLU A 207 -1.18 -0.71 0.81
C GLU A 207 -0.05 -0.95 -0.19
N VAL A 208 0.81 -1.92 0.11
CA VAL A 208 1.88 -2.39 -0.77
C VAL A 208 1.80 -3.90 -0.92
N PHE A 209 2.07 -4.41 -2.12
CA PHE A 209 2.00 -5.84 -2.40
C PHE A 209 3.31 -6.54 -2.01
N ASN A 210 3.15 -7.67 -1.31
CA ASN A 210 4.16 -8.72 -1.17
C ASN A 210 5.58 -8.21 -0.89
N ILE A 211 5.76 -7.42 0.17
CA ILE A 211 7.09 -6.92 0.60
C ILE A 211 8.12 -8.05 0.71
N LYS A 212 7.66 -9.27 1.04
CA LYS A 212 8.49 -10.47 1.11
C LYS A 212 9.11 -10.85 -0.25
N GLU A 213 8.40 -10.72 -1.36
CA GLU A 213 8.97 -10.93 -2.71
C GLU A 213 10.03 -9.89 -3.09
N TRP A 214 10.03 -8.74 -2.43
CA TRP A 214 11.00 -7.67 -2.66
C TRP A 214 12.15 -7.70 -1.67
N ILE A 215 12.30 -8.76 -0.87
CA ILE A 215 13.50 -8.97 -0.04
C ILE A 215 14.69 -9.20 -0.97
N PRO A 216 15.83 -8.51 -0.80
CA PRO A 216 16.94 -8.52 -1.74
C PRO A 216 17.42 -9.90 -2.18
N ASP A 217 17.48 -10.88 -1.27
CA ASP A 217 17.97 -12.23 -1.54
C ASP A 217 16.89 -13.19 -2.11
N ILE A 218 15.71 -12.66 -2.50
CA ILE A 218 14.62 -13.42 -3.10
C ILE A 218 14.49 -13.04 -4.59
N PRO A 219 14.38 -14.02 -5.52
CA PRO A 219 14.19 -13.72 -6.94
C PRO A 219 12.93 -12.89 -7.19
N VAL A 220 13.09 -11.75 -7.85
CA VAL A 220 11.99 -10.89 -8.30
C VAL A 220 11.55 -11.32 -9.69
N PHE A 221 10.25 -11.59 -9.84
CA PHE A 221 9.66 -12.07 -11.10
C PHE A 221 8.82 -11.02 -11.84
N LYS A 222 8.64 -9.81 -11.28
CA LYS A 222 7.79 -8.74 -11.84
C LYS A 222 8.47 -7.37 -11.75
N ASP A 223 8.22 -6.50 -12.73
CA ASP A 223 8.62 -5.09 -12.64
C ASP A 223 7.68 -4.35 -11.67
N LEU A 224 8.24 -3.57 -10.73
CA LEU A 224 7.45 -2.77 -9.79
C LEU A 224 6.48 -1.83 -10.51
N LYS A 225 6.86 -1.32 -11.69
CA LYS A 225 6.00 -0.45 -12.51
C LYS A 225 4.71 -1.13 -12.92
N GLU A 226 4.72 -2.44 -13.13
CA GLU A 226 3.50 -3.20 -13.45
C GLU A 226 2.49 -3.19 -12.29
N LEU A 227 2.95 -2.92 -11.06
CA LEU A 227 2.11 -2.83 -9.87
C LEU A 227 1.53 -1.43 -9.64
N PHE A 228 2.03 -0.39 -10.32
CA PHE A 228 1.58 1.00 -10.10
C PHE A 228 0.07 1.21 -10.28
N PRO A 229 -0.59 0.65 -11.31
CA PRO A 229 -2.05 0.78 -11.43
C PRO A 229 -2.79 0.20 -10.22
N TYR A 230 -2.29 -0.91 -9.67
CA TYR A 230 -2.90 -1.57 -8.51
C TYR A 230 -2.70 -0.77 -7.22
N LEU A 231 -1.48 -0.28 -6.97
CA LEU A 231 -1.18 0.56 -5.81
C LEU A 231 -2.03 1.84 -5.82
N LYS A 232 -2.15 2.50 -6.98
CA LYS A 232 -3.01 3.69 -7.15
C LYS A 232 -4.47 3.38 -6.87
N PHE A 233 -4.96 2.24 -7.36
CA PHE A 233 -6.33 1.81 -7.15
C PHE A 233 -6.62 1.59 -5.66
N CYS A 234 -5.79 0.81 -4.96
CA CYS A 234 -5.97 0.56 -3.53
C CYS A 234 -5.95 1.86 -2.71
N ASN A 235 -5.01 2.77 -3.00
CA ASN A 235 -4.96 4.08 -2.35
C ASN A 235 -6.21 4.92 -2.64
N SER A 236 -6.68 4.92 -3.89
CA SER A 236 -7.88 5.67 -4.27
C SER A 236 -9.13 5.16 -3.55
N THR A 237 -9.29 3.84 -3.40
CA THR A 237 -10.38 3.25 -2.60
C THR A 237 -10.23 3.64 -1.13
N PHE A 238 -9.04 3.53 -0.54
CA PHE A 238 -8.81 3.95 0.85
C PHE A 238 -9.17 5.43 1.07
N LEU A 239 -8.79 6.32 0.16
CA LEU A 239 -9.12 7.74 0.24
C LEU A 239 -10.63 8.00 0.21
N LYS A 240 -11.44 7.16 -0.43
CA LYS A 240 -12.91 7.26 -0.35
C LYS A 240 -13.44 6.97 1.05
N PHE A 241 -12.87 5.99 1.75
CA PHE A 241 -13.21 5.72 3.16
C PHE A 241 -12.70 6.86 4.06
N GLN A 242 -11.45 7.30 3.87
CA GLN A 242 -10.86 8.42 4.63
C GLN A 242 -11.64 9.73 4.44
N ALA A 243 -12.15 9.99 3.24
CA ALA A 243 -12.97 11.16 2.96
C ALA A 243 -14.28 11.17 3.78
N ILE A 244 -14.77 10.02 4.23
CA ILE A 244 -15.96 9.90 5.07
C ILE A 244 -15.58 9.91 6.56
N ASP A 245 -14.55 9.15 6.91
CA ASP A 245 -14.05 8.96 8.27
C ASP A 245 -12.65 9.56 8.46
N SER A 246 -12.62 10.74 9.07
CA SER A 246 -11.39 11.49 9.35
C SER A 246 -10.44 10.75 10.30
N ASN A 247 -10.89 9.76 11.07
CA ASN A 247 -10.00 8.99 11.94
C ASN A 247 -9.02 8.11 11.12
N LEU A 248 -9.34 7.84 9.85
CA LEU A 248 -8.46 7.14 8.91
C LEU A 248 -7.36 8.05 8.33
N GLU A 249 -7.34 9.35 8.64
CA GLU A 249 -6.20 10.21 8.33
C GLU A 249 -4.98 9.89 9.20
N SER A 250 -5.21 9.29 10.37
CA SER A 250 -4.12 8.86 11.26
C SER A 250 -3.35 7.66 10.72
N ILE A 251 -2.05 7.56 11.03
CA ILE A 251 -1.25 6.39 10.65
C ILE A 251 -1.83 5.11 11.25
N LYS A 252 -2.35 5.19 12.48
CA LYS A 252 -2.96 4.04 13.14
C LYS A 252 -4.25 3.60 12.43
N GLY A 253 -5.12 4.55 12.07
CA GLY A 253 -6.33 4.26 11.31
C GLY A 253 -6.05 3.72 9.92
N ALA A 254 -5.10 4.31 9.19
CA ALA A 254 -4.66 3.83 7.88
C ALA A 254 -4.14 2.38 7.94
N LYS A 255 -3.28 2.07 8.92
CA LYS A 255 -2.81 0.70 9.17
C LYS A 255 -3.94 -0.24 9.56
N ALA A 256 -4.83 0.17 10.45
CA ALA A 256 -5.97 -0.64 10.87
C ALA A 256 -6.87 -1.00 9.67
N PHE A 257 -7.18 -0.04 8.81
CA PHE A 257 -7.94 -0.27 7.58
C PHE A 257 -7.23 -1.26 6.66
N ARG A 258 -5.93 -1.05 6.41
CA ARG A 258 -5.13 -1.93 5.56
C ARG A 258 -5.10 -3.36 6.07
N GLU A 259 -4.76 -3.55 7.34
CA GLU A 259 -4.69 -4.89 7.93
C GLU A 259 -6.08 -5.55 7.99
N TRP A 260 -7.13 -4.79 8.30
CA TRP A 260 -8.52 -5.25 8.20
C TRP A 260 -8.88 -5.72 6.79
N ALA A 261 -8.57 -4.94 5.75
CA ALA A 261 -8.82 -5.34 4.37
C ALA A 261 -8.08 -6.64 4.02
N ARG A 262 -6.84 -6.80 4.48
CA ARG A 262 -6.04 -8.03 4.28
C ARG A 262 -6.64 -9.26 4.95
N THR A 263 -7.46 -9.14 5.99
CA THR A 263 -8.14 -10.28 6.62
C THR A 263 -9.12 -10.99 5.68
N PHE A 264 -9.60 -10.29 4.65
CA PHE A 264 -10.51 -10.86 3.65
C PHE A 264 -9.78 -11.54 2.51
N ILE A 265 -8.44 -11.49 2.45
CA ILE A 265 -7.68 -12.27 1.48
C ILE A 265 -8.03 -13.75 1.67
N GLN A 266 -8.37 -14.41 0.57
CA GLN A 266 -8.81 -15.80 0.55
C GLN A 266 -10.05 -16.07 1.42
N HIS A 267 -10.89 -15.06 1.69
CA HIS A 267 -12.11 -15.23 2.46
C HIS A 267 -13.25 -15.74 1.56
N PRO A 268 -13.88 -16.89 1.88
CA PRO A 268 -14.87 -17.55 1.00
C PRO A 268 -16.03 -16.63 0.55
N CYS A 269 -16.55 -15.79 1.44
CA CYS A 269 -17.64 -14.89 1.08
C CYS A 269 -17.25 -13.78 0.11
N PHE A 270 -16.03 -13.24 0.19
CA PHE A 270 -15.61 -12.23 -0.77
C PHE A 270 -15.22 -12.87 -2.11
N HIS A 271 -14.70 -14.11 -2.11
CA HIS A 271 -14.54 -14.90 -3.34
C HIS A 271 -15.85 -14.99 -4.12
N GLN A 272 -16.94 -15.27 -3.40
CA GLN A 272 -18.25 -15.41 -4.00
C GLN A 272 -18.76 -14.09 -4.61
N LEU A 273 -18.56 -12.96 -3.92
CA LEU A 273 -18.90 -11.63 -4.44
C LEU A 273 -18.09 -11.27 -5.70
N TYR A 274 -16.81 -11.64 -5.74
CA TYR A 274 -15.97 -11.43 -6.91
C TYR A 274 -16.50 -12.17 -8.14
N ILE A 275 -16.86 -13.46 -8.00
CA ILE A 275 -17.41 -14.25 -9.11
C ILE A 275 -18.73 -13.64 -9.63
N GLU A 276 -19.61 -13.16 -8.74
CA GLU A 276 -20.88 -12.53 -9.14
C GLU A 276 -20.67 -11.27 -9.99
N ASN A 277 -19.66 -10.47 -9.65
CA ASN A 277 -19.35 -9.22 -10.34
C ASN A 277 -18.52 -9.44 -11.62
N ASN A 278 -18.13 -10.68 -11.93
CA ASN A 278 -17.34 -11.04 -13.11
C ASN A 278 -18.05 -12.13 -13.94
N PRO A 279 -19.01 -11.74 -14.82
CA PRO A 279 -19.84 -12.69 -15.58
C PRO A 279 -19.07 -13.68 -16.45
N SER A 280 -17.85 -13.32 -16.88
CA SER A 280 -16.96 -14.20 -17.64
C SER A 280 -16.54 -15.43 -16.85
N LEU A 281 -16.27 -15.29 -15.54
CA LEU A 281 -15.87 -16.40 -14.67
C LEU A 281 -17.06 -17.31 -14.33
N LYS A 282 -18.27 -16.76 -14.31
CA LYS A 282 -19.50 -17.51 -14.00
C LYS A 282 -19.84 -18.58 -15.06
N ASN A 283 -19.43 -18.35 -16.30
CA ASN A 283 -19.79 -19.19 -17.45
C ASN A 283 -18.63 -20.09 -17.91
N MET A 284 -17.52 -20.14 -17.17
CA MET A 284 -16.37 -20.97 -17.50
C MET A 284 -16.59 -22.41 -17.00
N ASP A 285 -16.49 -23.36 -17.93
CA ASP A 285 -16.56 -24.79 -17.65
C ASP A 285 -15.16 -25.30 -17.24
N LEU A 286 -14.82 -25.07 -15.98
CA LEU A 286 -13.51 -25.39 -15.39
C LEU A 286 -13.65 -26.45 -14.30
N ASP A 287 -12.64 -27.31 -14.18
CA ASP A 287 -12.52 -28.23 -13.06
C ASP A 287 -12.17 -27.51 -11.75
N GLN A 288 -12.30 -28.22 -10.63
CA GLN A 288 -12.13 -27.64 -9.29
C GLN A 288 -10.70 -27.16 -9.02
N GLU A 289 -9.70 -27.87 -9.53
CA GLU A 289 -8.29 -27.52 -9.36
C GLU A 289 -7.95 -26.23 -10.12
N GLN A 290 -8.49 -26.08 -11.34
CA GLN A 290 -8.39 -24.87 -12.14
C GLN A 290 -9.09 -23.69 -11.48
N LYS A 291 -10.29 -23.90 -10.90
CA LYS A 291 -11.01 -22.87 -10.15
C LYS A 291 -10.24 -22.41 -8.92
N ASP A 292 -9.65 -23.33 -8.17
CA ASP A 292 -8.86 -23.01 -6.97
C ASP A 292 -7.55 -22.29 -7.34
N LEU A 293 -6.92 -22.67 -8.44
CA LEU A 293 -5.75 -21.97 -8.98
C LEU A 293 -6.12 -20.55 -9.44
N ILE A 294 -7.24 -20.40 -10.14
CA ILE A 294 -7.78 -19.10 -10.57
C ILE A 294 -8.13 -18.23 -9.36
N LEU A 295 -8.77 -18.78 -8.32
CA LEU A 295 -9.09 -18.04 -7.10
C LEU A 295 -7.82 -17.63 -6.33
N LYS A 296 -6.80 -18.48 -6.27
CA LYS A 296 -5.49 -18.13 -5.68
C LYS A 296 -4.77 -17.02 -6.46
N VAL A 297 -4.88 -17.00 -7.78
CA VAL A 297 -4.20 -16.03 -8.67
C VAL A 297 -4.98 -14.71 -8.78
N LEU A 298 -6.31 -14.79 -8.92
CA LEU A 298 -7.17 -13.62 -9.12
C LEU A 298 -7.47 -12.89 -7.82
N PHE A 299 -7.60 -13.61 -6.70
CA PHE A 299 -8.08 -13.02 -5.46
C PHE A 299 -6.93 -12.50 -4.59
N ASN A 300 -6.25 -11.51 -5.15
CA ASN A 300 -5.24 -10.71 -4.48
C ASN A 300 -5.88 -9.49 -3.79
N VAL A 301 -5.06 -8.74 -3.04
CA VAL A 301 -5.49 -7.54 -2.30
C VAL A 301 -6.32 -6.58 -3.15
N LYS A 302 -5.98 -6.37 -4.43
CA LYS A 302 -6.66 -5.40 -5.27
C LYS A 302 -8.15 -5.73 -5.42
N GLU A 303 -8.50 -7.02 -5.52
CA GLU A 303 -9.90 -7.42 -5.65
C GLU A 303 -10.70 -7.25 -4.34
N ILE A 304 -10.04 -7.32 -3.18
CA ILE A 304 -10.66 -6.91 -1.92
C ILE A 304 -11.05 -5.44 -1.98
N TYR A 305 -10.10 -4.56 -2.34
CA TYR A 305 -10.36 -3.13 -2.44
C TYR A 305 -11.44 -2.82 -3.48
N ASN A 306 -11.51 -3.59 -4.57
CA ASN A 306 -12.58 -3.47 -5.57
C ASN A 306 -13.96 -3.80 -4.98
N ILE A 307 -14.08 -4.90 -4.23
CA ILE A 307 -15.33 -5.26 -3.54
C ILE A 307 -15.70 -4.20 -2.50
N LEU A 308 -14.74 -3.74 -1.70
CA LEU A 308 -14.95 -2.68 -0.72
C LEU A 308 -15.45 -1.38 -1.37
N ASP A 309 -14.86 -1.02 -2.52
CA ASP A 309 -15.29 0.14 -3.30
C ASP A 309 -16.74 0.01 -3.78
N ILE A 310 -17.10 -1.15 -4.35
CA ILE A 310 -18.46 -1.45 -4.79
C ILE A 310 -19.46 -1.39 -3.63
N ILE A 311 -19.11 -2.00 -2.49
CA ILE A 311 -19.95 -1.99 -1.29
C ILE A 311 -20.16 -0.54 -0.82
N LEU A 312 -19.08 0.24 -0.71
CA LEU A 312 -19.15 1.63 -0.30
C LEU A 312 -19.99 2.46 -1.28
N GLN A 313 -19.71 2.39 -2.58
CA GLN A 313 -20.44 3.14 -3.59
C GLN A 313 -21.94 2.81 -3.58
N THR A 314 -22.31 1.53 -3.43
CA THR A 314 -23.73 1.10 -3.33
C THR A 314 -24.44 1.70 -2.11
N ARG A 315 -23.70 2.09 -1.06
CA ARG A 315 -24.23 2.84 0.08
C ARG A 315 -24.38 4.31 -0.24
N LEU A 316 -23.36 4.90 -0.86
CA LEU A 316 -23.32 6.32 -1.22
C LEU A 316 -24.34 6.67 -2.33
N ASP A 317 -24.63 5.77 -3.27
CA ASP A 317 -25.62 6.01 -4.33
C ASP A 317 -27.05 6.19 -3.78
N LYS A 318 -27.31 5.76 -2.54
CA LYS A 318 -28.61 5.92 -1.87
C LYS A 318 -28.79 7.29 -1.23
N ILE A 319 -27.76 8.13 -1.26
CA ILE A 319 -27.74 9.44 -0.63
C ILE A 319 -27.33 10.50 -1.67
N VAL A 320 -27.99 11.65 -1.66
CA VAL A 320 -27.80 12.71 -2.66
C VAL A 320 -26.66 13.67 -2.27
N HIS A 321 -25.99 13.43 -1.14
CA HIS A 321 -25.02 14.36 -0.55
C HIS A 321 -23.57 13.96 -0.83
N THR A 322 -22.83 14.88 -1.47
CA THR A 322 -21.42 14.74 -1.84
C THR A 322 -20.46 14.83 -0.64
N ASP A 323 -20.90 15.41 0.48
CA ASP A 323 -20.04 15.67 1.66
C ASP A 323 -20.37 14.76 2.85
N THR A 324 -20.60 13.48 2.57
CA THR A 324 -20.94 12.50 3.60
C THR A 324 -19.80 12.31 4.60
N LYS A 325 -20.09 12.51 5.89
CA LYS A 325 -19.14 12.27 7.00
C LYS A 325 -19.72 11.31 8.02
N GLY A 326 -18.87 10.50 8.61
CA GLY A 326 -19.24 9.52 9.61
C GLY A 326 -18.03 8.76 10.10
N ASP A 327 -18.29 7.68 10.82
CA ASP A 327 -17.24 6.83 11.38
C ASP A 327 -17.50 5.38 10.94
N PHE A 328 -16.44 4.61 10.73
CA PHE A 328 -16.53 3.19 10.41
C PHE A 328 -16.13 2.32 11.61
N GLU A 329 -16.93 1.28 11.84
CA GLU A 329 -16.53 0.14 12.66
C GLU A 329 -16.17 -1.02 11.72
N LEU A 330 -14.89 -1.39 11.72
CA LEU A 330 -14.34 -2.41 10.82
C LEU A 330 -14.45 -3.78 11.48
N ILE A 331 -15.18 -4.70 10.86
CA ILE A 331 -15.51 -6.00 11.45
C ILE A 331 -14.78 -7.10 10.67
N TYR A 332 -14.17 -8.04 11.37
CA TYR A 332 -13.50 -9.17 10.73
C TYR A 332 -13.51 -10.41 11.62
N TYR A 333 -13.16 -11.54 11.03
CA TYR A 333 -12.90 -12.79 11.76
C TYR A 333 -11.41 -13.01 11.96
N ASP A 334 -11.01 -13.08 13.23
CA ASP A 334 -9.66 -13.44 13.62
C ASP A 334 -9.50 -14.97 13.61
N ARG A 335 -8.79 -15.46 12.60
CA ARG A 335 -8.52 -16.89 12.42
C ARG A 335 -7.63 -17.49 13.51
N GLN A 336 -6.78 -16.68 14.15
CA GLN A 336 -5.87 -17.17 15.18
C GLN A 336 -6.60 -17.40 16.50
N GLU A 337 -7.47 -16.46 16.87
CA GLU A 337 -8.27 -16.56 18.09
C GLU A 337 -9.61 -17.25 17.90
N ASN A 338 -10.00 -17.57 16.65
CA ASN A 338 -11.30 -18.13 16.30
C ASN A 338 -12.45 -17.26 16.85
N LYS A 339 -12.34 -15.94 16.67
CA LYS A 339 -13.28 -14.95 17.21
C LYS A 339 -13.54 -13.83 16.21
N ILE A 340 -14.75 -13.29 16.25
CA ILE A 340 -15.09 -12.07 15.52
C ILE A 340 -14.57 -10.88 16.32
N LYS A 341 -13.94 -9.94 15.61
CA LYS A 341 -13.35 -8.75 16.18
C LYS A 341 -13.79 -7.49 15.44
N SER A 342 -13.77 -6.39 16.18
CA SER A 342 -14.10 -5.06 15.70
C SER A 342 -12.96 -4.09 15.96
N LEU A 343 -12.72 -3.18 15.02
CA LEU A 343 -11.77 -2.07 15.11
C LEU A 343 -12.53 -0.77 14.90
N LYS A 344 -12.37 0.17 15.84
CA LYS A 344 -13.01 1.48 15.78
C LYS A 344 -12.15 2.54 16.46
N ALA A 345 -12.29 3.78 16.00
CA ALA A 345 -11.52 4.92 16.49
C ALA A 345 -11.65 5.14 18.01
N GLU A 346 -12.84 4.91 18.57
CA GLU A 346 -13.14 5.05 20.00
C GLU A 346 -12.25 4.20 20.91
N ASN A 347 -11.77 3.05 20.40
CA ASN A 347 -10.87 2.16 21.12
C ASN A 347 -9.45 2.20 20.53
N ASP A 348 -9.12 3.30 19.85
CA ASP A 348 -7.83 3.49 19.20
C ASP A 348 -7.48 2.32 18.25
N TYR A 349 -8.49 1.77 17.56
CA TYR A 349 -8.37 0.59 16.70
C TYR A 349 -7.72 -0.64 17.36
N ASN A 350 -7.72 -0.75 18.69
CA ASN A 350 -7.34 -1.99 19.35
C ASN A 350 -8.48 -3.01 19.14
N PRO A 351 -8.19 -4.27 18.75
CA PRO A 351 -9.22 -5.24 18.45
C PRO A 351 -10.10 -5.57 19.66
N ILE A 352 -11.42 -5.51 19.48
CA ILE A 352 -12.42 -5.88 20.50
C ILE A 352 -13.12 -7.15 20.04
N ALA A 353 -13.17 -8.18 20.87
CA ALA A 353 -13.97 -9.38 20.58
C ALA A 353 -15.46 -9.04 20.61
N VAL A 354 -16.20 -9.48 19.59
CA VAL A 354 -17.64 -9.26 19.48
C VAL A 354 -18.34 -10.61 19.43
N GLU A 355 -19.11 -10.90 20.48
CA GLU A 355 -19.96 -12.10 20.52
C GLU A 355 -21.27 -11.87 19.77
N ASN A 356 -21.92 -10.71 19.99
CA ASN A 356 -23.18 -10.35 19.34
C ASN A 356 -23.24 -8.85 19.11
N PHE A 357 -23.81 -8.45 17.98
CA PHE A 357 -24.17 -7.07 17.71
C PHE A 357 -25.62 -6.81 18.15
N ASP A 358 -25.87 -5.61 18.67
CA ASP A 358 -27.22 -5.17 19.00
C ASP A 358 -28.02 -4.85 17.72
N LEU A 359 -28.99 -5.70 17.39
CA LEU A 359 -29.83 -5.54 16.19
C LEU A 359 -30.97 -4.55 16.38
N ASN A 360 -31.18 -4.02 17.58
CA ASN A 360 -32.06 -2.87 17.79
C ASN A 360 -31.41 -1.59 17.22
N ILE A 361 -30.09 -1.60 16.98
CA ILE A 361 -29.38 -0.53 16.29
C ILE A 361 -29.53 -0.73 14.77
N PRO A 362 -30.21 0.19 14.04
CA PRO A 362 -30.50 0.00 12.62
C PRO A 362 -29.27 -0.17 11.73
N ALA A 363 -28.15 0.46 12.08
CA ALA A 363 -26.89 0.35 11.35
C ALA A 363 -26.27 -1.06 11.45
N ASN A 364 -26.31 -1.67 12.64
CA ASN A 364 -25.87 -3.05 12.87
C ASN A 364 -26.76 -4.01 12.10
N ASN A 365 -28.08 -3.88 12.26
CA ASN A 365 -29.07 -4.73 11.58
C ASN A 365 -28.93 -4.64 10.06
N CYS A 366 -28.73 -3.44 9.51
CA CYS A 366 -28.45 -3.27 8.09
C CYS A 366 -27.17 -3.99 7.65
N SER A 367 -26.06 -3.80 8.37
CA SER A 367 -24.76 -4.36 8.00
C SER A 367 -24.80 -5.89 8.04
N ILE A 368 -25.41 -6.45 9.09
CA ILE A 368 -25.58 -7.90 9.28
C ILE A 368 -26.51 -8.50 8.23
N SER A 369 -27.67 -7.87 8.00
CA SER A 369 -28.64 -8.33 6.98
C SER A 369 -28.10 -8.25 5.55
N LYS A 370 -27.09 -7.42 5.31
CA LYS A 370 -26.44 -7.23 4.00
C LYS A 370 -25.05 -7.84 3.90
N PHE A 371 -24.55 -8.43 4.98
CA PHE A 371 -23.21 -9.00 5.08
C PHE A 371 -22.09 -7.99 4.77
N TYR A 372 -22.29 -6.73 5.17
CA TYR A 372 -21.23 -5.74 5.03
C TYR A 372 -20.11 -6.02 6.05
N PRO A 373 -18.84 -5.88 5.66
CA PRO A 373 -17.69 -6.13 6.52
C PRO A 373 -17.38 -4.95 7.47
N PHE A 374 -18.24 -3.94 7.47
CA PHE A 374 -18.13 -2.76 8.33
C PHE A 374 -19.52 -2.25 8.68
N ILE A 375 -19.62 -1.52 9.80
CA ILE A 375 -20.78 -0.68 10.11
C ILE A 375 -20.39 0.77 9.82
N PHE A 376 -21.21 1.45 9.04
CA PHE A 376 -21.05 2.88 8.77
C PHE A 376 -22.00 3.69 9.66
N ILE A 377 -21.47 4.63 10.43
CA ILE A 377 -22.23 5.48 11.34
C ILE A 377 -22.16 6.93 10.84
N PRO A 378 -23.16 7.42 10.09
CA PRO A 378 -23.21 8.81 9.67
C PRO A 378 -23.25 9.78 10.86
N ARG A 379 -22.50 10.88 10.77
CA ARG A 379 -22.63 12.00 11.72
C ARG A 379 -23.96 12.72 11.56
N ASP A 380 -24.49 12.77 10.33
CA ASP A 380 -25.81 13.34 10.05
C ASP A 380 -26.93 12.34 10.37
N LYS A 381 -27.82 12.73 11.30
CA LYS A 381 -29.00 11.94 11.71
C LYS A 381 -30.03 11.77 10.58
N ILE A 382 -30.18 12.74 9.68
CA ILE A 382 -31.06 12.62 8.52
C ILE A 382 -30.50 11.56 7.57
N LEU A 383 -29.19 11.61 7.29
CA LEU A 383 -28.51 10.62 6.49
C LEU A 383 -28.64 9.21 7.09
N SER A 384 -28.45 9.09 8.40
CA SER A 384 -28.65 7.84 9.14
C SER A 384 -30.06 7.29 8.95
N ARG A 385 -31.10 8.11 9.07
CA ARG A 385 -32.48 7.70 8.80
C ARG A 385 -32.69 7.29 7.34
N MET A 386 -32.17 8.04 6.37
CA MET A 386 -32.29 7.68 4.95
C MET A 386 -31.67 6.30 4.67
N LEU A 387 -30.47 6.06 5.19
CA LEU A 387 -29.73 4.82 5.00
C LEU A 387 -30.33 3.62 5.74
N TYR A 388 -30.93 3.85 6.91
CA TYR A 388 -31.26 2.78 7.85
C TYR A 388 -32.75 2.63 8.22
N HIS A 389 -33.65 3.51 7.78
CA HIS A 389 -35.08 3.44 8.17
C HIS A 389 -35.73 2.08 7.89
N LYS A 390 -35.30 1.36 6.85
CA LYS A 390 -35.83 0.01 6.52
C LYS A 390 -35.32 -1.11 7.43
N TYR A 391 -34.39 -0.80 8.33
CA TYR A 391 -33.78 -1.74 9.28
C TYR A 391 -34.05 -1.32 10.73
N ASP A 392 -34.84 -0.26 10.94
CA ASP A 392 -35.37 0.12 12.23
C ASP A 392 -36.64 -0.71 12.51
N TYR A 393 -36.43 -1.88 13.14
CA TYR A 393 -37.51 -2.79 13.49
C TYR A 393 -38.10 -2.49 14.88
N GLY A 394 -37.67 -1.40 15.54
CA GLY A 394 -37.95 -1.18 16.95
C GLY A 394 -37.29 -2.27 17.81
N LYS A 395 -38.07 -2.90 18.69
CA LYS A 395 -37.57 -3.98 19.55
C LYS A 395 -37.56 -5.31 18.80
N VAL A 396 -36.37 -5.81 18.54
CA VAL A 396 -36.12 -7.10 17.92
C VAL A 396 -36.24 -8.23 18.97
N SER A 397 -36.76 -9.40 18.60
CA SER A 397 -36.83 -10.54 19.52
C SER A 397 -35.45 -11.14 19.78
N GLU A 398 -35.22 -11.63 20.99
CA GLU A 398 -33.97 -12.30 21.39
C GLU A 398 -33.64 -13.47 20.45
N SER A 399 -34.63 -14.29 20.12
CA SER A 399 -34.49 -15.41 19.16
C SER A 399 -34.05 -14.97 17.75
N TYR A 400 -34.52 -13.82 17.27
CA TYR A 400 -34.07 -13.29 15.97
C TYR A 400 -32.65 -12.76 16.09
N GLN A 401 -32.34 -12.07 17.18
CA GLN A 401 -31.02 -11.51 17.42
C GLN A 401 -29.94 -12.58 17.49
N GLU A 402 -30.20 -13.66 18.25
CA GLU A 402 -29.31 -14.82 18.32
C GLU A 402 -29.12 -15.46 16.94
N ALA A 403 -30.21 -15.77 16.23
CA ALA A 403 -30.13 -16.44 14.94
C ALA A 403 -29.41 -15.61 13.86
N ALA A 404 -29.69 -14.31 13.78
CA ALA A 404 -29.08 -13.42 12.80
C ALA A 404 -27.60 -13.15 13.12
N ASN A 405 -27.23 -13.02 14.40
CA ASN A 405 -25.82 -12.91 14.81
C ASN A 405 -25.08 -14.21 14.56
N GLU A 406 -25.53 -15.36 15.09
CA GLU A 406 -24.90 -16.68 14.86
C GLU A 406 -24.61 -16.87 13.38
N PHE A 407 -25.56 -16.51 12.53
CA PHE A 407 -25.42 -16.63 11.11
C PHE A 407 -24.39 -15.69 10.48
N TYR A 408 -24.45 -14.38 10.76
CA TYR A 408 -23.51 -13.42 10.21
C TYR A 408 -22.08 -13.69 10.69
N LEU A 409 -21.91 -14.09 11.95
CA LEU A 409 -20.61 -14.45 12.51
C LEU A 409 -20.05 -15.70 11.81
N ASN A 410 -20.89 -16.70 11.51
CA ASN A 410 -20.50 -17.84 10.69
C ASN A 410 -20.07 -17.42 9.27
N VAL A 411 -20.83 -16.51 8.63
CA VAL A 411 -20.47 -15.97 7.30
C VAL A 411 -19.10 -15.28 7.35
N LEU A 412 -18.83 -14.44 8.34
CA LEU A 412 -17.52 -13.82 8.55
C LEU A 412 -16.42 -14.84 8.91
N ALA A 413 -16.76 -15.97 9.51
CA ALA A 413 -15.82 -17.06 9.73
C ALA A 413 -15.57 -17.92 8.48
N GLY A 414 -16.31 -17.68 7.39
CA GLY A 414 -16.32 -18.54 6.20
C GLY A 414 -17.01 -19.89 6.43
N ILE A 415 -17.79 -20.01 7.51
CA ILE A 415 -18.54 -21.21 7.88
C ILE A 415 -19.92 -21.16 7.22
N GLN A 416 -20.26 -22.22 6.50
CA GLN A 416 -21.58 -22.35 5.91
C GLN A 416 -22.60 -22.72 7.00
N SER A 417 -23.71 -21.99 7.07
CA SER A 417 -24.79 -22.26 8.03
C SER A 417 -26.07 -22.71 7.32
N ASP A 418 -26.60 -23.86 7.69
CA ASP A 418 -27.90 -24.34 7.17
C ASP A 418 -29.09 -23.83 8.02
N LYS A 419 -28.84 -23.08 9.10
CA LYS A 419 -29.85 -22.75 10.13
C LYS A 419 -30.69 -21.49 9.86
N TYR A 420 -30.21 -20.55 9.03
CA TYR A 420 -30.91 -19.28 8.80
C TYR A 420 -31.17 -19.03 7.31
N TRP A 421 -32.43 -18.74 6.98
CA TRP A 421 -32.87 -18.43 5.63
C TRP A 421 -33.01 -16.92 5.47
N SER A 422 -32.15 -16.31 4.66
CA SER A 422 -32.40 -14.97 4.11
C SER A 422 -32.27 -15.01 2.60
N LYS A 423 -33.05 -14.21 1.87
CA LYS A 423 -32.94 -14.13 0.41
C LYS A 423 -31.52 -13.76 -0.03
N SER A 424 -30.85 -12.89 0.73
CA SER A 424 -29.45 -12.51 0.53
C SER A 424 -28.52 -13.70 0.72
N TYR A 425 -28.71 -14.50 1.77
CA TYR A 425 -27.90 -15.70 2.00
C TYR A 425 -28.21 -16.83 1.03
N HIS A 426 -29.46 -17.07 0.66
CA HIS A 426 -29.79 -18.11 -0.31
C HIS A 426 -29.16 -17.81 -1.68
N LYS A 427 -28.98 -16.53 -2.01
CA LYS A 427 -28.16 -16.10 -3.14
C LYS A 427 -26.68 -16.51 -2.94
N LEU A 428 -26.12 -16.31 -1.74
CA LEU A 428 -24.75 -16.73 -1.38
C LEU A 428 -24.56 -18.27 -1.28
N SER A 429 -25.52 -19.01 -0.71
CA SER A 429 -25.38 -20.43 -0.29
C SER A 429 -25.80 -21.45 -1.34
N LYS A 430 -26.76 -21.12 -2.22
CA LYS A 430 -27.08 -21.95 -3.41
C LYS A 430 -25.85 -22.09 -4.31
N ILE A 431 -24.93 -21.13 -4.23
CA ILE A 431 -23.70 -21.10 -5.01
C ILE A 431 -22.58 -21.83 -4.25
N ASN A 432 -22.44 -21.64 -2.93
CA ASN A 432 -21.45 -22.36 -2.11
C ASN A 432 -21.65 -23.90 -2.15
N LYS A 433 -22.91 -24.37 -2.20
CA LYS A 433 -23.23 -25.81 -2.36
C LYS A 433 -22.76 -26.40 -3.70
N GLN A 434 -22.57 -25.61 -4.77
CA GLN A 434 -21.98 -26.14 -6.01
C GLN A 434 -20.47 -26.41 -5.89
N PHE A 435 -19.78 -25.78 -4.94
CA PHE A 435 -18.33 -25.92 -4.75
C PHE A 435 -17.97 -26.86 -3.57
N GLN A 436 -18.83 -26.98 -2.55
CA GLN A 436 -18.58 -27.88 -1.41
C GLN A 436 -19.02 -29.34 -1.62
N VAL A 437 -19.95 -29.62 -2.55
CA VAL A 437 -20.44 -31.00 -2.78
C VAL A 437 -19.34 -31.92 -3.31
N GLN A 438 -18.22 -31.40 -3.84
CA GLN A 438 -17.10 -32.22 -4.32
C GLN A 438 -15.85 -32.22 -3.42
N THR A 439 -15.76 -31.35 -2.41
CA THR A 439 -14.63 -31.36 -1.45
C THR A 439 -14.80 -32.42 -0.36
N LYS A 440 -16.03 -32.84 -0.05
CA LYS A 440 -16.29 -33.94 0.91
C LYS A 440 -15.97 -35.34 0.37
N GLU A 441 -15.74 -35.51 -0.93
CA GLU A 441 -15.33 -36.83 -1.48
C GLU A 441 -13.82 -37.10 -1.35
N ILE A 442 -13.02 -36.11 -0.95
CA ILE A 442 -11.54 -36.25 -0.85
C ILE A 442 -11.06 -36.46 0.61
N GLU A 443 -11.91 -36.25 1.63
CA GLU A 443 -11.55 -36.59 3.03
C GLU A 443 -11.73 -38.08 3.37
N ASN A 444 -12.16 -38.92 2.41
CA ASN A 444 -12.32 -40.38 2.56
C ASN A 444 -11.52 -41.19 1.53
N VAL A 445 -10.28 -40.79 1.22
CA VAL A 445 -9.28 -41.67 0.57
C VAL A 445 -7.92 -41.54 1.23
#